data_AF-A0A817NFJ8-F1
#
_entry.id   AF-A0A817NFJ8-F1
#
_cell.length_a   1.000
_cell.length_b   1.000
_cell.length_c   1.000
_cell.angle_alpha   90.00
_cell.angle_beta   90.00
_cell.angle_gamma   90.00
#
_symmetry.space_group_name_H-M   'P 1'
#
loop_
_entity.id
_entity.type
_entity.pdbx_description
1 polymer ?
#
loop_
_entity_poly.entity_id
_entity_poly.type
_entity_poly.pdbx_seq_one_letter_code
_entity_poly.pdbx_strand_id
1 'polypeptide(L)'
;MLQDELKALYIVGPSNEIAPEIGKLYKENENCLVIGDGTASKPLTFEDIKNKLEENNFIIGPNTRIDILAHGERVGNKHRMQLDSLDANSCCYTEDFFKKLRELANYPLYVHLWSCYGGSANKDTTALGNGSILVTHVEAKEVTAISLEEHALQASLSRYLEQNILTPYQQFILDFQENFEAMTFNKVAGEQTLQFKSKRIPKDQ
;
A
#
# COMPACT_ATOMS: atom_id res chain seq x y z
N MET A 1 5.64 -28.46 6.75
CA MET A 1 6.38 -27.69 5.74
C MET A 1 6.72 -26.35 6.37
N LEU A 2 7.91 -25.81 6.12
CA LEU A 2 8.21 -24.43 6.51
C LEU A 2 7.43 -23.52 5.54
N GLN A 3 6.75 -22.51 6.07
CA GLN A 3 6.13 -21.47 5.26
C GLN A 3 7.21 -20.48 4.83
N ASP A 4 7.19 -20.06 3.57
CA ASP A 4 8.16 -19.12 3.03
C ASP A 4 7.73 -17.67 3.32
N GLU A 5 8.70 -16.80 3.61
CA GLU A 5 8.45 -15.38 3.81
C GLU A 5 8.20 -14.69 2.46
N LEU A 6 7.09 -13.97 2.36
CA LEU A 6 6.77 -13.19 1.18
C LEU A 6 7.66 -11.94 1.12
N LYS A 7 8.30 -11.70 -0.03
CA LYS A 7 9.05 -10.47 -0.29
C LYS A 7 8.09 -9.29 -0.50
N ALA A 8 7.13 -9.44 -1.41
CA ALA A 8 6.15 -8.39 -1.70
C ALA A 8 4.74 -8.94 -1.94
N LEU A 9 3.74 -8.23 -1.43
CA LEU A 9 2.32 -8.49 -1.63
C LEU A 9 1.70 -7.33 -2.40
N TYR A 10 1.00 -7.61 -3.49
CA TYR A 10 0.18 -6.62 -4.19
C TYR A 10 -1.30 -6.96 -4.06
N ILE A 11 -2.07 -6.07 -3.46
CA ILE A 11 -3.51 -6.20 -3.30
C ILE A 11 -4.18 -5.22 -4.25
N VAL A 12 -4.92 -5.75 -5.23
CA VAL A 12 -5.52 -4.94 -6.29
C VAL A 12 -7.04 -5.05 -6.22
N GLY A 13 -7.69 -3.93 -5.90
CA GLY A 13 -9.14 -3.82 -5.89
C GLY A 13 -9.76 -3.87 -7.28
N PRO A 14 -11.08 -4.10 -7.38
CA PRO A 14 -11.77 -4.12 -8.67
C PRO A 14 -11.67 -2.77 -9.39
N SER A 15 -11.68 -2.81 -10.73
CA SER A 15 -11.63 -1.65 -11.63
C SER A 15 -10.30 -0.88 -11.65
N ASN A 16 -9.23 -1.41 -11.09
CA ASN A 16 -7.89 -0.84 -11.22
C ASN A 16 -7.12 -1.56 -12.32
N GLU A 17 -6.41 -0.84 -13.17
CA GLU A 17 -5.54 -1.47 -14.15
C GLU A 17 -4.17 -1.75 -13.51
N ILE A 18 -3.73 -3.01 -13.54
CA ILE A 18 -2.36 -3.34 -13.16
C ILE A 18 -1.46 -2.88 -14.30
N ALA A 19 -0.67 -1.82 -14.06
CA ALA A 19 0.35 -1.38 -14.99
C ALA A 19 1.24 -2.57 -15.43
N PRO A 20 1.44 -2.79 -16.74
CA PRO A 20 2.15 -3.98 -17.25
C PRO A 20 3.52 -4.21 -16.62
N GLU A 21 4.29 -3.13 -16.41
CA GLU A 21 5.63 -3.20 -15.82
C GLU A 21 5.60 -3.62 -14.34
N ILE A 22 4.61 -3.14 -13.56
CA ILE A 22 4.41 -3.60 -12.18
C ILE A 22 4.02 -5.07 -12.17
N GLY A 23 3.05 -5.46 -13.01
CA GLY A 23 2.63 -6.86 -13.12
C GLY A 23 3.77 -7.79 -13.53
N LYS A 24 4.71 -7.32 -14.36
CA LYS A 24 5.92 -8.06 -14.74
C LYS A 24 6.86 -8.26 -13.56
N LEU A 25 7.14 -7.21 -12.76
CA LEU A 25 8.00 -7.29 -11.57
C LEU A 25 7.52 -8.37 -10.58
N TYR A 26 6.20 -8.46 -10.33
CA TYR A 26 5.65 -9.48 -9.45
C TYR A 26 5.71 -10.90 -10.04
N LYS A 27 5.58 -11.06 -11.37
CA LYS A 27 5.61 -12.37 -12.04
C LYS A 27 7.03 -12.96 -12.14
N GLU A 28 8.04 -12.11 -12.21
CA GLU A 28 9.44 -12.51 -12.37
C GLU A 28 10.10 -12.94 -11.04
N ASN A 29 9.43 -12.73 -9.90
CA ASN A 29 10.00 -12.98 -8.58
C ASN A 29 9.15 -13.99 -7.80
N GLU A 30 9.72 -15.16 -7.50
CA GLU A 30 9.00 -16.30 -6.89
C GLU A 30 8.44 -16.02 -5.49
N ASN A 31 8.99 -15.03 -4.77
CA ASN A 31 8.56 -14.65 -3.43
C ASN A 31 7.61 -13.43 -3.45
N CYS A 32 6.95 -13.19 -4.57
CA CYS A 32 5.97 -12.12 -4.73
C CYS A 32 4.59 -12.68 -5.01
N LEU A 33 3.56 -12.01 -4.50
CA LEU A 33 2.17 -12.45 -4.69
C LEU A 33 1.29 -11.27 -5.08
N VAL A 34 0.49 -11.46 -6.13
CA VAL A 34 -0.59 -10.55 -6.51
C VAL A 34 -1.91 -11.18 -6.14
N ILE A 35 -2.74 -10.44 -5.42
CA ILE A 35 -4.09 -10.84 -5.03
C ILE A 35 -5.09 -9.82 -5.60
N GLY A 36 -6.04 -10.34 -6.37
CA GLY A 36 -6.91 -9.53 -7.22
C GLY A 36 -6.37 -9.48 -8.66
N ASP A 37 -7.23 -9.10 -9.59
CA ASP A 37 -6.89 -9.00 -11.01
C ASP A 37 -7.20 -7.62 -11.59
N GLY A 38 -7.66 -6.68 -10.76
CA GLY A 38 -8.04 -5.35 -11.20
C GLY A 38 -9.33 -5.30 -12.02
N THR A 39 -10.02 -6.42 -12.19
CA THR A 39 -11.21 -6.49 -13.04
C THR A 39 -12.49 -6.30 -12.23
N ALA A 40 -13.46 -5.59 -12.82
CA ALA A 40 -14.78 -5.40 -12.24
C ALA A 40 -15.64 -6.69 -12.18
N SER A 41 -15.04 -7.88 -12.39
CA SER A 41 -15.76 -9.15 -12.46
C SER A 41 -15.72 -9.94 -11.16
N LYS A 42 -14.78 -9.62 -10.25
CA LYS A 42 -14.61 -10.34 -8.99
C LYS A 42 -14.20 -9.39 -7.86
N PRO A 43 -15.13 -9.03 -6.95
CA PRO A 43 -14.75 -8.32 -5.73
C PRO A 43 -13.73 -9.14 -4.93
N LEU A 44 -12.84 -8.44 -4.23
CA LEU A 44 -11.79 -9.00 -3.39
C LEU A 44 -12.15 -8.85 -1.92
N THR A 45 -12.49 -9.95 -1.26
CA THR A 45 -12.75 -9.96 0.18
C THR A 45 -11.46 -10.18 0.98
N PHE A 46 -11.50 -9.88 2.27
CA PHE A 46 -10.37 -10.20 3.15
C PHE A 46 -10.10 -11.71 3.26
N GLU A 47 -11.15 -12.54 3.10
CA GLU A 47 -11.01 -13.99 3.11
C GLU A 47 -10.26 -14.49 1.88
N ASP A 48 -10.45 -13.86 0.72
CA ASP A 48 -9.68 -14.17 -0.49
C ASP A 48 -8.17 -13.90 -0.29
N ILE A 49 -7.82 -12.84 0.45
CA ILE A 49 -6.43 -12.54 0.80
C ILE A 49 -5.83 -13.65 1.67
N LYS A 50 -6.54 -14.09 2.71
CA LYS A 50 -6.12 -15.20 3.59
C LYS A 50 -5.94 -16.49 2.80
N ASN A 51 -6.95 -16.88 2.04
CA ASN A 51 -6.93 -18.11 1.26
C ASN A 51 -5.77 -18.12 0.27
N LYS A 52 -5.47 -16.99 -0.39
CA LYS A 52 -4.34 -16.90 -1.32
C LYS A 52 -2.98 -17.01 -0.64
N LEU A 53 -2.80 -16.44 0.54
CA LEU A 53 -1.57 -16.63 1.32
C LEU A 53 -1.40 -18.09 1.73
N GLU A 54 -2.47 -18.73 2.19
CA GLU A 54 -2.47 -20.15 2.58
C GLU A 54 -2.23 -21.10 1.41
N GLU A 55 -2.90 -20.90 0.27
CA GLU A 55 -2.75 -21.69 -0.96
C GLU A 55 -1.30 -21.70 -1.48
N ASN A 56 -0.58 -20.58 -1.31
CA ASN A 56 0.80 -20.42 -1.73
C ASN A 56 1.82 -20.69 -0.61
N ASN A 57 1.34 -21.08 0.59
CA ASN A 57 2.18 -21.35 1.76
C ASN A 57 3.11 -20.17 2.14
N PHE A 58 2.63 -18.94 1.93
CA PHE A 58 3.34 -17.70 2.26
C PHE A 58 2.91 -17.12 3.60
N ILE A 59 3.85 -16.43 4.25
CA ILE A 59 3.57 -15.56 5.40
C ILE A 59 3.96 -14.11 5.11
N ILE A 60 3.24 -13.17 5.74
CA ILE A 60 3.66 -11.77 5.81
C ILE A 60 4.70 -11.66 6.93
N GLY A 61 5.97 -11.59 6.53
CA GLY A 61 7.11 -11.45 7.42
C GLY A 61 7.49 -9.98 7.70
N PRO A 62 8.50 -9.77 8.55
CA PRO A 62 8.99 -8.44 8.88
C PRO A 62 9.61 -7.70 7.68
N ASN A 63 9.95 -8.40 6.60
CA ASN A 63 10.44 -7.82 5.36
C ASN A 63 9.47 -8.05 4.20
N THR A 64 8.16 -8.13 4.48
CA THR A 64 7.15 -8.07 3.42
C THR A 64 6.76 -6.62 3.16
N ARG A 65 6.92 -6.17 1.92
CA ARG A 65 6.32 -4.93 1.44
C ARG A 65 4.89 -5.22 0.99
N ILE A 66 3.92 -4.39 1.38
CA ILE A 66 2.52 -4.53 1.00
C ILE A 66 2.11 -3.30 0.19
N ASP A 67 1.77 -3.50 -1.07
CA ASP A 67 1.20 -2.47 -1.93
C ASP A 67 -0.29 -2.73 -2.09
N ILE A 68 -1.11 -1.70 -1.90
CA ILE A 68 -2.57 -1.76 -2.05
C ILE A 68 -2.97 -0.73 -3.11
N LEU A 69 -3.53 -1.19 -4.21
CA LEU A 69 -4.11 -0.36 -5.26
C LEU A 69 -5.63 -0.52 -5.25
N ALA A 70 -6.34 0.55 -4.91
CA ALA A 70 -7.79 0.54 -4.85
C ALA A 70 -8.37 1.94 -5.08
N HIS A 71 -9.58 2.03 -5.64
CA HIS A 71 -10.32 3.30 -5.60
C HIS A 71 -10.62 3.69 -4.16
N GLY A 72 -10.52 4.98 -3.90
CA GLY A 72 -10.66 5.55 -2.57
C GLY A 72 -11.63 6.70 -2.55
N GLU A 73 -12.22 6.92 -1.39
CA GLU A 73 -13.07 8.06 -1.13
C GLU A 73 -12.94 8.52 0.32
N ARG A 74 -13.28 9.78 0.54
CA ARG A 74 -13.31 10.38 1.86
C ARG A 74 -14.74 10.60 2.33
N VAL A 75 -15.09 10.00 3.46
CA VAL A 75 -16.36 10.24 4.15
C VAL A 75 -16.11 10.91 5.48
N GLY A 76 -16.43 12.21 5.53
CA GLY A 76 -16.09 13.07 6.66
C GLY A 76 -14.57 13.11 6.86
N ASN A 77 -14.09 12.51 7.94
CA ASN A 77 -12.65 12.41 8.24
C ASN A 77 -12.11 10.99 8.10
N LYS A 78 -12.85 10.04 7.53
CA LYS A 78 -12.43 8.65 7.33
C LYS A 78 -12.16 8.36 5.86
N HIS A 79 -11.21 7.47 5.61
CA HIS A 79 -10.95 6.90 4.29
C HIS A 79 -11.73 5.59 4.12
N ARG A 80 -12.32 5.41 2.93
CA ARG A 80 -12.87 4.12 2.48
C ARG A 80 -12.18 3.72 1.20
N MET A 81 -12.00 2.42 1.00
CA MET A 81 -11.43 1.86 -0.22
C MET A 81 -12.30 0.73 -0.77
N GLN A 82 -12.32 0.65 -2.10
CA GLN A 82 -13.10 -0.34 -2.84
C GLN A 82 -12.24 -1.58 -3.07
N LEU A 83 -12.43 -2.61 -2.23
CA LEU A 83 -11.83 -3.94 -2.40
C LEU A 83 -12.92 -5.01 -2.52
N ASP A 84 -13.91 -4.98 -1.65
CA ASP A 84 -14.88 -6.04 -1.38
C ASP A 84 -16.18 -5.97 -2.18
N SER A 85 -16.40 -4.91 -2.96
CA SER A 85 -17.58 -4.78 -3.82
C SER A 85 -17.33 -4.03 -5.12
N LEU A 86 -18.12 -4.38 -6.13
CA LEU A 86 -18.24 -3.65 -7.39
C LEU A 86 -19.13 -2.41 -7.26
N ASP A 87 -19.92 -2.33 -6.20
CA ASP A 87 -20.72 -1.15 -5.87
C ASP A 87 -19.86 -0.12 -5.11
N ALA A 88 -19.76 1.10 -5.67
CA ALA A 88 -19.06 2.22 -5.03
C ALA A 88 -19.63 2.61 -3.66
N ASN A 89 -20.86 2.17 -3.33
CA ASN A 89 -21.45 2.38 -2.01
C ASN A 89 -21.03 1.32 -0.98
N SER A 90 -20.42 0.22 -1.43
CA SER A 90 -20.01 -0.91 -0.60
C SER A 90 -18.49 -0.95 -0.51
N CYS A 91 -17.90 0.13 0.01
CA CYS A 91 -16.48 0.23 0.32
C CYS A 91 -16.19 -0.19 1.76
N CYS A 92 -14.99 -0.72 2.01
CA CYS A 92 -14.51 -1.00 3.36
C CYS A 92 -13.76 0.21 3.94
N TYR A 93 -13.87 0.44 5.26
CA TYR A 93 -13.04 1.43 5.94
C TYR A 93 -11.61 0.92 6.05
N THR A 94 -10.64 1.78 5.71
CA THR A 94 -9.22 1.41 5.73
C THR A 94 -8.72 1.03 7.12
N GLU A 95 -9.19 1.70 8.17
CA GLU A 95 -8.90 1.33 9.56
C GLU A 95 -9.27 -0.13 9.88
N ASP A 96 -10.47 -0.58 9.47
CA ASP A 96 -10.94 -1.94 9.76
C ASP A 96 -10.21 -2.98 8.92
N PHE A 97 -9.88 -2.66 7.67
CA PHE A 97 -9.02 -3.50 6.84
C PHE A 97 -7.62 -3.62 7.44
N PHE A 98 -7.02 -2.53 7.93
CA PHE A 98 -5.70 -2.56 8.57
C PHE A 98 -5.68 -3.38 9.86
N LYS A 99 -6.75 -3.36 10.66
CA LYS A 99 -6.88 -4.27 11.82
C LYS A 99 -6.83 -5.72 11.38
N LYS A 100 -7.60 -6.09 10.35
CA LYS A 100 -7.59 -7.44 9.80
C LYS A 100 -6.22 -7.81 9.21
N LEU A 101 -5.59 -6.91 8.48
CA LEU A 101 -4.26 -7.11 7.91
C LEU A 101 -3.22 -7.35 9.02
N ARG A 102 -3.32 -6.61 10.13
CA ARG A 102 -2.49 -6.80 11.32
C ARG A 102 -2.67 -8.17 11.96
N GLU A 103 -3.85 -8.80 11.86
CA GLU A 103 -4.06 -10.17 12.36
C GLU A 103 -3.25 -11.22 11.58
N LEU A 104 -2.80 -10.91 10.36
CA LEU A 104 -2.01 -11.82 9.52
C LEU A 104 -0.50 -11.79 9.82
N ALA A 105 -0.03 -10.84 10.64
CA ALA A 105 1.38 -10.66 10.92
C ALA A 105 1.63 -10.40 12.40
N ASN A 106 2.74 -10.92 12.94
CA ASN A 106 3.16 -10.63 14.31
C ASN A 106 4.12 -9.44 14.42
N TYR A 107 4.53 -8.87 13.29
CA TYR A 107 5.53 -7.80 13.20
C TYR A 107 4.94 -6.49 12.65
N PRO A 108 5.59 -5.34 12.87
CA PRO A 108 5.20 -4.09 12.22
C PRO A 108 5.09 -4.25 10.70
N LEU A 109 4.06 -3.65 10.13
CA LEU A 109 3.74 -3.76 8.70
C LEU A 109 4.25 -2.55 7.92
N TYR A 110 4.59 -2.79 6.66
CA TYR A 110 4.93 -1.74 5.70
C TYR A 110 3.95 -1.71 4.55
N VAL A 111 3.12 -0.68 4.53
CA VAL A 111 2.00 -0.58 3.61
C VAL A 111 2.14 0.67 2.75
N HIS A 112 2.04 0.49 1.43
CA HIS A 112 1.83 1.54 0.43
C HIS A 112 0.37 1.51 0.02
N LEU A 113 -0.32 2.64 0.19
CA LEU A 113 -1.73 2.80 -0.15
C LEU A 113 -1.89 3.76 -1.32
N TRP A 114 -2.14 3.19 -2.49
CA TRP A 114 -2.46 3.87 -3.74
C TRP A 114 -3.98 3.96 -3.87
N SER A 115 -4.52 5.08 -3.41
CA SER A 115 -5.96 5.28 -3.35
C SER A 115 -6.29 6.76 -3.33
N CYS A 116 -7.32 7.16 -4.09
CA CYS A 116 -7.80 8.54 -4.08
C CYS A 116 -8.12 8.97 -2.64
N TYR A 117 -7.71 10.16 -2.22
CA TYR A 117 -7.82 10.63 -0.83
C TYR A 117 -7.09 9.78 0.21
N GLY A 118 -6.14 8.93 -0.21
CA GLY A 118 -5.39 8.00 0.64
C GLY A 118 -4.74 8.65 1.85
N GLY A 119 -4.26 9.90 1.74
CA GLY A 119 -3.73 10.65 2.88
C GLY A 119 -4.72 10.88 4.03
N SER A 120 -6.03 10.63 3.84
CA SER A 120 -7.01 10.63 4.93
C SER A 120 -6.96 9.36 5.79
N ALA A 121 -6.37 8.27 5.30
CA ALA A 121 -6.07 7.05 6.04
C ALA A 121 -4.85 7.19 6.96
N ASN A 122 -4.19 8.36 6.95
CA ASN A 122 -2.93 8.54 7.68
C ASN A 122 -3.03 8.22 9.18
N LYS A 123 -4.08 8.75 9.80
CA LYS A 123 -4.44 8.46 11.19
C LYS A 123 -4.73 6.97 11.47
N ASP A 124 -5.07 6.18 10.44
CA ASP A 124 -5.42 4.77 10.56
C ASP A 124 -4.16 3.89 10.68
N THR A 125 -2.96 4.45 10.55
CA THR A 125 -1.69 3.72 10.75
C THR A 125 -1.61 3.02 12.10
N THR A 126 -2.26 3.54 13.14
CA THR A 126 -2.31 2.89 14.46
C THR A 126 -3.00 1.52 14.41
N ALA A 127 -3.90 1.30 13.45
CA ALA A 127 -4.55 0.01 13.23
C ALA A 127 -3.59 -1.06 12.67
N LEU A 128 -2.51 -0.65 12.00
CA LEU A 128 -1.45 -1.54 11.53
C LEU A 128 -0.52 -2.00 12.66
N GLY A 129 -0.67 -1.49 13.88
CA GLY A 129 0.19 -1.79 15.02
C GLY A 129 1.37 -0.82 15.19
N ASN A 130 2.01 -0.89 16.36
CA ASN A 130 3.11 -0.01 16.71
C ASN A 130 4.35 -0.30 15.84
N GLY A 131 5.00 0.77 15.38
CA GLY A 131 6.19 0.70 14.52
C GLY A 131 5.88 0.45 13.05
N SER A 132 4.61 0.24 12.68
CA SER A 132 4.20 0.07 11.29
C SER A 132 4.35 1.38 10.52
N ILE A 133 4.61 1.26 9.23
CA ILE A 133 4.82 2.38 8.31
C ILE A 133 3.69 2.34 7.28
N LEU A 134 3.00 3.46 7.15
CA LEU A 134 2.05 3.71 6.07
C LEU A 134 2.58 4.82 5.17
N VAL A 135 2.71 4.48 3.91
CA VAL A 135 2.98 5.40 2.80
C VAL A 135 1.68 5.57 2.04
N THR A 136 1.28 6.82 1.80
CA THR A 136 0.13 7.15 0.96
C THR A 136 0.61 8.05 -0.16
N HIS A 137 -0.01 7.96 -1.32
CA HIS A 137 0.53 8.60 -2.52
C HIS A 137 -0.22 9.85 -2.99
N VAL A 138 -1.23 10.24 -2.20
CA VAL A 138 -1.94 11.50 -2.38
C VAL A 138 -2.28 12.11 -1.02
N GLU A 139 -2.42 13.43 -0.98
CA GLU A 139 -2.93 14.10 0.21
C GLU A 139 -4.38 13.74 0.52
N ALA A 140 -4.83 14.01 1.74
CA ALA A 140 -6.19 13.73 2.23
C ALA A 140 -7.34 14.44 1.48
N LYS A 141 -7.02 15.30 0.51
CA LYS A 141 -7.96 16.06 -0.31
C LYS A 141 -7.68 15.92 -1.81
N GLU A 142 -6.69 15.14 -2.20
CA GLU A 142 -6.28 14.98 -3.58
C GLU A 142 -6.73 13.64 -4.16
N VAL A 143 -6.96 13.63 -5.46
CA VAL A 143 -7.29 12.45 -6.24
C VAL A 143 -6.00 11.98 -6.91
N THR A 144 -5.79 10.67 -6.92
CA THR A 144 -4.61 10.00 -7.51
C THR A 144 -4.52 10.27 -9.00
N ALA A 145 -3.35 10.72 -9.47
CA ALA A 145 -3.04 10.91 -10.88
C ALA A 145 -2.13 9.76 -11.34
N ILE A 146 -2.72 8.81 -12.05
CA ILE A 146 -2.18 7.48 -12.34
C ILE A 146 -0.74 7.50 -12.92
N SER A 147 -0.42 8.40 -13.86
CA SER A 147 0.82 8.28 -14.65
C SER A 147 2.12 8.65 -13.94
N LEU A 148 2.14 9.66 -13.07
CA LEU A 148 3.34 10.04 -12.30
C LEU A 148 3.56 9.10 -11.11
N GLU A 149 2.48 8.58 -10.56
CA GLU A 149 2.44 7.68 -9.42
C GLU A 149 2.92 6.27 -9.77
N GLU A 150 2.61 5.77 -10.97
CA GLU A 150 3.09 4.46 -11.48
C GLU A 150 4.61 4.38 -11.63
N HIS A 151 5.26 5.45 -12.10
CA HIS A 151 6.72 5.49 -12.24
C HIS A 151 7.42 5.45 -10.88
N ALA A 152 6.88 6.19 -9.90
CA ALA A 152 7.39 6.20 -8.53
C ALA A 152 7.22 4.81 -7.87
N LEU A 153 6.06 4.17 -8.06
CA LEU A 153 5.80 2.80 -7.62
C LEU A 153 6.79 1.82 -8.24
N GLN A 154 6.97 1.88 -9.56
CA GLN A 154 7.86 0.98 -10.29
C GLN A 154 9.30 1.10 -9.80
N ALA A 155 9.84 2.32 -9.72
CA ALA A 155 11.22 2.54 -9.26
C ALA A 155 11.42 2.06 -7.81
N SER A 156 10.48 2.39 -6.93
CA SER A 156 10.47 2.00 -5.52
C SER A 156 10.43 0.48 -5.34
N LEU A 157 9.57 -0.20 -6.12
CA LEU A 157 9.40 -1.65 -6.09
C LEU A 157 10.60 -2.38 -6.72
N SER A 158 11.08 -1.95 -7.89
CA SER A 158 12.25 -2.54 -8.54
C SER A 158 13.46 -2.56 -7.60
N ARG A 159 13.77 -1.43 -6.95
CA ARG A 159 14.84 -1.39 -5.95
C ARG A 159 14.63 -2.39 -4.82
N TYR A 160 13.40 -2.45 -4.30
CA TYR A 160 13.07 -3.32 -3.18
C TYR A 160 13.25 -4.82 -3.52
N LEU A 161 12.88 -5.19 -4.74
CA LEU A 161 13.00 -6.56 -5.24
C LEU A 161 14.44 -6.93 -5.60
N GLU A 162 15.24 -5.99 -6.10
CA GLU A 162 16.64 -6.19 -6.45
C GLU A 162 17.58 -6.25 -5.23
N GLN A 163 17.22 -5.56 -4.14
CA GLN A 163 18.02 -5.58 -2.92
C GLN A 163 17.55 -6.68 -1.97
N ASN A 164 18.37 -7.73 -1.88
CA ASN A 164 18.09 -8.93 -1.08
C ASN A 164 17.82 -8.64 0.42
N ILE A 165 18.25 -7.49 0.97
CA ILE A 165 18.13 -7.18 2.41
C ILE A 165 17.86 -5.68 2.65
N LEU A 166 16.79 -5.12 2.07
CA LEU A 166 16.21 -3.88 2.59
C LEU A 166 15.15 -4.19 3.64
N THR A 167 15.37 -3.71 4.87
CA THR A 167 14.29 -3.67 5.86
C THR A 167 13.25 -2.64 5.43
N PRO A 168 11.99 -2.76 5.90
CA PRO A 168 10.98 -1.77 5.58
C PRO A 168 11.32 -0.33 5.94
N TYR A 169 12.02 -0.12 7.07
CA TYR A 169 12.45 1.22 7.47
C TYR A 169 13.50 1.80 6.52
N GLN A 170 14.47 0.99 6.08
CA GLN A 170 15.46 1.43 5.09
C GLN A 170 14.81 1.75 3.75
N GLN A 171 13.86 0.92 3.32
CA GLN A 171 13.08 1.18 2.11
C GLN A 171 12.26 2.47 2.24
N PHE A 172 11.61 2.71 3.39
CA PHE A 172 10.91 3.96 3.67
C PHE A 172 11.81 5.20 3.56
N ILE A 173 13.03 5.15 4.10
CA ILE A 173 13.97 6.28 4.00
C ILE A 173 14.32 6.59 2.54
N LEU A 174 14.54 5.56 1.73
CA LEU A 174 14.83 5.72 0.30
C LEU A 174 13.61 6.24 -0.47
N ASP A 175 12.43 5.69 -0.19
CA ASP A 175 11.15 6.14 -0.74
C ASP A 175 10.90 7.62 -0.40
N PHE A 176 11.16 8.02 0.84
CA PHE A 176 11.07 9.40 1.29
C PHE A 176 12.04 10.33 0.55
N GLN A 177 13.28 9.88 0.28
CA GLN A 177 14.27 10.69 -0.41
C GLN A 177 13.96 10.89 -1.89
N GLU A 178 13.39 9.88 -2.54
CA GLU A 178 13.21 9.88 -4.00
C GLU A 178 11.82 10.34 -4.45
N ASN A 179 10.77 10.05 -3.66
CA ASN A 179 9.39 10.33 -4.04
C ASN A 179 8.72 11.32 -3.07
N PHE A 180 9.50 12.22 -2.43
CA PHE A 180 9.02 13.21 -1.47
C PHE A 180 7.84 14.06 -1.97
N GLU A 181 7.78 14.31 -3.28
CA GLU A 181 6.71 15.12 -3.90
C GLU A 181 5.41 14.34 -4.15
N ALA A 182 5.46 13.00 -4.12
CA ALA A 182 4.36 12.10 -4.49
C ALA A 182 3.82 11.29 -3.30
N MET A 183 4.28 11.54 -2.06
CA MET A 183 3.92 10.72 -0.90
C MET A 183 3.65 11.53 0.36
N THR A 184 2.58 11.19 1.08
CA THR A 184 2.35 11.64 2.46
C THR A 184 2.57 10.49 3.43
N PHE A 185 3.30 10.77 4.51
CA PHE A 185 3.79 9.76 5.45
C PHE A 185 3.23 9.99 6.84
N ASN A 186 2.93 8.90 7.56
CA ASN A 186 2.67 8.97 9.00
C ASN A 186 3.94 8.82 9.80
N LYS A 187 4.13 9.75 10.73
CA LYS A 187 5.19 9.68 11.74
C LYS A 187 4.56 9.26 13.07
N VAL A 188 4.97 8.12 13.61
CA VAL A 188 4.63 7.73 15.00
C VAL A 188 5.29 8.76 15.94
N ALA A 189 4.50 9.28 16.88
CA ALA A 189 4.96 10.25 17.86
C ALA A 189 6.02 9.63 18.80
N GLY A 190 7.21 10.21 18.84
CA GLY A 190 8.28 9.78 19.75
C GLY A 190 9.62 10.48 19.58
N GLU A 191 10.03 10.83 18.35
CA GLU A 191 11.30 11.51 18.10
C GLU A 191 11.15 12.68 17.13
N GLN A 192 11.51 13.87 17.62
CA GLN A 192 11.66 15.18 16.98
C GLN A 192 10.79 15.46 15.74
N THR A 193 9.86 16.38 15.94
CA THR A 193 8.97 16.96 14.93
C THR A 193 9.76 17.62 13.81
N LEU A 194 9.78 17.00 12.63
CA LEU A 194 10.05 17.69 11.38
C LEU A 194 8.70 17.87 10.69
N GLN A 195 8.01 18.97 11.02
CA GLN A 195 6.84 19.41 10.28
C GLN A 195 7.33 20.12 9.02
N PHE A 196 7.15 19.51 7.86
CA PHE A 196 7.32 20.20 6.59
C PHE A 196 5.96 20.36 5.93
N LYS A 197 5.49 21.61 5.88
CA LYS A 197 4.43 22.01 4.96
C LYS A 197 5.06 22.11 3.58
N SER A 198 4.87 21.11 2.73
CA SER A 198 5.03 21.35 1.29
C SER A 198 3.82 22.19 0.85
N LYS A 199 4.07 23.45 0.49
CA LYS A 199 3.19 24.10 -0.48
C LYS A 199 3.67 23.61 -1.83
N ARG A 200 2.79 23.07 -2.67
CA ARG A 200 2.98 23.15 -4.12
C ARG A 200 3.32 24.61 -4.43
N ILE A 201 4.57 24.88 -4.76
CA ILE A 201 4.86 25.98 -5.68
C ILE A 201 4.46 25.37 -7.02
N PRO A 202 3.39 25.86 -7.67
CA PRO A 202 3.12 25.46 -9.05
C PRO A 202 4.43 25.66 -9.80
N LYS A 203 4.93 24.63 -10.49
CA LYS A 203 5.94 24.89 -11.51
C LYS A 203 5.26 25.86 -12.49
N ASP A 204 5.76 27.09 -12.48
CA ASP A 204 5.23 28.24 -13.17
C ASP A 204 4.94 27.94 -14.65
N GLN A 205 3.89 28.62 -15.15
CA GLN A 205 3.74 29.14 -16.52
C GLN A 205 3.47 28.16 -17.67
#